data_AF-V8CAV4-F1
#
_entry.id   AF-V8CAV4-F1
#
_cell.length_a   1.000
_cell.length_b   1.000
_cell.length_c   1.000
_cell.angle_alpha   90.00
_cell.angle_beta   90.00
_cell.angle_gamma   90.00
#
_symmetry.space_group_name_H-M   'P 1'
#
loop_
_entity.id
_entity.type
_entity.pdbx_description
1 polymer ?
#
loop_
_entity_poly.entity_id
_entity_poly.type
_entity_poly.pdbx_seq_one_letter_code
_entity_poly.pdbx_strand_id
1 'polypeptide(L)'
;MDFSLAIDDDLAEELCKFRTNQQCDVDRVEKILHYYKGYPLFTKSYFKRYYADKNIQSNVLQSTSHIDWNSLESVCKSTIYKVILSSQRNVSFPYVSIYDDKIESNFTATFFKNDPRQKALEHLRSLLESARCIFIYDLYLANNWASFISFAQKCFPQKQMSIFYPKEIDSSNNANPNIAKLTQQQCVQITQNGKGLWKFSVDRNHQIFSNLHDRYLIIDNKIEVIFTSGIHHLINTDKDFTYIVRQLSYK
;
A
#
# COMPACT_ATOMS: atom_id res chain seq x y z
N MET A 1 27.33 -1.89 1.43
CA MET A 1 26.11 -2.44 2.06
C MET A 1 25.23 -1.24 2.31
N ASP A 2 24.03 -1.23 1.75
CA ASP A 2 23.15 -0.09 1.93
C ASP A 2 22.25 -0.32 3.14
N PHE A 3 22.29 0.64 4.06
CA PHE A 3 21.49 0.59 5.26
C PHE A 3 20.11 1.17 5.01
N SER A 4 19.08 0.51 5.50
CA SER A 4 17.69 0.84 5.17
C SER A 4 17.13 1.98 6.03
N LEU A 5 17.08 1.78 7.34
CA LEU A 5 16.52 2.67 8.35
C LEU A 5 17.31 2.55 9.66
N ALA A 6 17.11 3.50 10.58
CA ALA A 6 17.59 3.41 11.95
C ALA A 6 16.46 2.91 12.87
N ILE A 7 16.80 2.27 13.98
CA ILE A 7 15.83 1.74 14.96
C ILE A 7 16.19 2.31 16.33
N ASP A 8 15.20 2.85 17.05
CA ASP A 8 15.40 3.33 18.41
C ASP A 8 15.85 2.22 19.37
N ASP A 9 16.46 2.61 20.48
CA ASP A 9 17.08 1.67 21.41
C ASP A 9 16.07 0.71 22.06
N ASP A 10 14.83 1.16 22.31
CA ASP A 10 13.77 0.34 22.91
C ASP A 10 13.29 -0.76 21.94
N LEU A 11 13.16 -0.44 20.65
CA LEU A 11 12.85 -1.41 19.61
C LEU A 11 14.06 -2.31 19.30
N ALA A 12 15.28 -1.75 19.34
CA ALA A 12 16.51 -2.48 19.10
C ALA A 12 16.76 -3.58 20.14
N GLU A 13 16.42 -3.33 21.41
CA GLU A 13 16.47 -4.34 22.48
C GLU A 13 15.58 -5.55 22.15
N GLU A 14 14.32 -5.30 21.79
CA GLU A 14 13.36 -6.36 21.47
C GLU A 14 13.77 -7.15 20.22
N LEU A 15 14.31 -6.47 19.21
CA LEU A 15 14.82 -7.13 18.02
C LEU A 15 16.09 -7.97 18.31
N CYS A 16 16.98 -7.51 19.21
CA CYS A 16 18.15 -8.28 19.65
C CYS A 16 17.76 -9.53 20.44
N LYS A 17 16.80 -9.40 21.35
CA LYS A 17 16.23 -10.54 22.11
C LYS A 17 15.63 -11.57 21.15
N PHE A 18 14.81 -11.13 20.21
CA PHE A 18 14.22 -11.99 19.18
C PHE A 18 15.29 -12.75 18.38
N ARG A 19 16.33 -12.05 17.89
CA ARG A 19 17.41 -12.65 17.10
C ARG A 19 18.21 -13.71 17.87
N THR A 20 18.26 -13.61 19.19
CA THR A 20 19.02 -14.52 20.08
C THR A 20 18.13 -15.54 20.79
N ASN A 21 16.87 -15.70 20.36
CA ASN A 21 15.87 -16.59 20.98
C ASN A 21 15.65 -16.32 22.48
N GLN A 22 15.76 -15.07 22.91
CA GLN A 22 15.39 -14.62 24.25
C GLN A 22 13.91 -14.21 24.28
N GLN A 23 13.34 -14.17 25.48
CA GLN A 23 11.98 -13.69 25.68
C GLN A 23 11.86 -12.22 25.22
N CYS A 24 10.94 -11.95 24.32
CA CYS A 24 10.67 -10.63 23.72
C CYS A 24 9.17 -10.40 23.54
N ASP A 25 8.79 -9.15 23.30
CA ASP A 25 7.45 -8.74 22.90
C ASP A 25 7.24 -9.06 21.40
N VAL A 26 6.57 -10.19 21.13
CA VAL A 26 6.33 -10.69 19.77
C VAL A 26 5.51 -9.70 18.93
N ASP A 27 4.50 -9.06 19.53
CA ASP A 27 3.63 -8.10 18.83
C ASP A 27 4.41 -6.84 18.41
N ARG A 28 5.41 -6.45 19.20
CA ARG A 28 6.32 -5.36 18.88
C ARG A 28 7.34 -5.76 17.81
N VAL A 29 7.90 -6.96 17.90
CA VAL A 29 8.82 -7.49 16.88
C VAL A 29 8.13 -7.60 15.53
N GLU A 30 6.89 -8.10 15.47
CA GLU A 30 6.11 -8.18 14.23
C GLU A 30 5.97 -6.80 13.58
N LYS A 31 5.64 -5.77 14.37
CA LYS A 31 5.54 -4.38 13.89
C LYS A 31 6.88 -3.80 13.43
N ILE A 32 8.00 -4.15 14.08
CA ILE A 32 9.35 -3.78 13.60
C ILE A 32 9.60 -4.45 12.24
N LEU A 33 9.32 -5.75 12.13
CA LEU A 33 9.57 -6.54 10.92
C LEU A 33 8.71 -6.09 9.73
N HIS A 34 7.53 -5.52 9.96
CA HIS A 34 6.70 -4.90 8.92
C HIS A 34 7.45 -3.81 8.12
N TYR A 35 8.34 -3.07 8.78
CA TYR A 35 9.17 -2.01 8.16
C TYR A 35 10.53 -2.50 7.66
N TYR A 36 10.85 -3.78 7.82
CA TYR A 36 12.17 -4.32 7.51
C TYR A 36 12.44 -4.33 5.99
N LYS A 37 13.40 -3.50 5.53
CA LYS A 37 13.74 -3.33 4.11
C LYS A 37 15.25 -3.45 3.83
N GLY A 38 15.93 -4.36 4.52
CA GLY A 38 17.36 -4.58 4.38
C GLY A 38 18.09 -4.51 5.72
N TYR A 39 19.30 -3.96 5.74
CA TYR A 39 20.11 -3.88 6.96
C TYR A 39 19.73 -2.64 7.79
N PRO A 40 19.12 -2.79 8.98
CA PRO A 40 18.88 -1.65 9.86
C PRO A 40 20.18 -1.19 10.54
N LEU A 41 20.21 0.08 10.91
CA LEU A 41 21.23 0.65 11.79
C LEU A 41 20.66 0.94 13.18
N PHE A 42 21.57 1.04 14.13
CA PHE A 42 21.29 1.23 15.54
C PHE A 42 22.36 2.15 16.14
N THR A 43 22.18 2.58 17.38
CA THR A 43 23.29 3.11 18.17
C THR A 43 24.40 2.06 18.33
N LYS A 44 25.62 2.52 18.66
CA LYS A 44 26.83 1.68 18.71
C LYS A 44 26.68 0.40 19.55
N SER A 45 25.98 0.48 20.67
CA SER A 45 25.77 -0.63 21.61
C SER A 45 24.93 -1.74 20.97
N TYR A 46 23.79 -1.38 20.40
CA TYR A 46 22.87 -2.32 19.76
C TYR A 46 23.40 -2.83 18.43
N PHE A 47 24.13 -2.00 17.67
CA PHE A 47 24.76 -2.44 16.42
C PHE A 47 25.67 -3.66 16.65
N LYS A 48 26.51 -3.62 17.69
CA LYS A 48 27.41 -4.73 18.05
C LYS A 48 26.67 -5.97 18.53
N ARG A 49 25.54 -5.79 19.22
CA ARG A 49 24.70 -6.90 19.71
C ARG A 49 23.95 -7.58 18.56
N TYR A 50 23.38 -6.79 17.67
CA TYR A 50 22.59 -7.29 16.55
C TYR A 50 23.48 -7.97 15.50
N TYR A 51 24.56 -7.32 15.06
CA TYR A 51 25.48 -7.89 14.07
C TYR A 51 26.62 -8.65 14.75
N ALA A 52 26.41 -9.90 15.16
CA ALA A 52 27.42 -10.69 15.87
C ALA A 52 28.71 -10.98 15.06
N ASP A 53 28.67 -10.89 13.73
CA ASP A 53 29.83 -11.10 12.86
C ASP A 53 30.82 -9.92 12.96
N LYS A 54 32.02 -10.19 13.46
CA LYS A 54 33.08 -9.18 13.66
C LYS A 54 33.56 -8.54 12.36
N ASN A 55 33.54 -9.26 11.24
CA ASN A 55 33.95 -8.71 9.94
C ASN A 55 32.90 -7.72 9.42
N ILE A 56 31.61 -8.03 9.63
CA ILE A 56 30.53 -7.08 9.33
C ILE A 56 30.69 -5.84 10.21
N GLN A 57 30.92 -6.02 11.51
CA GLN A 57 31.13 -4.87 12.42
C GLN A 57 32.30 -3.99 11.98
N SER A 58 33.47 -4.58 11.69
CA SER A 58 34.66 -3.81 11.32
C SER A 58 34.48 -3.07 10.00
N ASN A 59 33.95 -3.74 8.98
CA ASN A 59 33.77 -3.14 7.66
C ASN A 59 32.77 -1.98 7.70
N VAL A 60 31.66 -2.16 8.42
CA VAL A 60 30.64 -1.13 8.56
C VAL A 60 31.18 0.06 9.35
N LEU A 61 31.77 -0.16 10.53
CA LEU A 61 32.32 0.92 11.36
C LEU A 61 33.43 1.69 10.64
N GLN A 62 34.27 1.04 9.83
CA GLN A 62 35.28 1.71 9.02
C GLN A 62 34.65 2.58 7.92
N SER A 63 33.67 2.06 7.18
CA SER A 63 32.99 2.81 6.12
C SER A 63 32.14 4.00 6.62
N THR A 64 31.90 4.06 7.92
CA THR A 64 31.02 5.02 8.59
C THR A 64 31.76 5.79 9.70
N SER A 65 33.08 5.91 9.59
CA SER A 65 33.92 6.57 10.60
C SER A 65 33.56 8.04 10.85
N HIS A 66 32.87 8.69 9.92
CA HIS A 66 32.35 10.05 10.03
C HIS A 66 31.00 10.15 10.76
N ILE A 67 30.35 9.02 11.07
CA ILE A 67 29.06 8.98 11.75
C ILE A 67 29.26 9.05 13.26
N ASP A 68 28.49 9.91 13.91
CA ASP A 68 28.32 9.84 15.36
C ASP A 68 27.33 8.73 15.72
N TRP A 69 27.86 7.57 16.11
CA TRP A 69 27.09 6.38 16.46
C TRP A 69 26.34 6.46 17.80
N ASN A 70 26.43 7.59 18.52
CA ASN A 70 25.70 7.82 19.76
C ASN A 70 24.39 8.60 19.54
N SER A 71 24.16 9.15 18.34
CA SER A 71 22.92 9.82 17.96
C SER A 71 22.20 9.03 16.87
N LEU A 72 20.94 8.67 17.12
CA LEU A 72 20.09 8.00 16.13
C LEU A 72 19.86 8.87 14.90
N GLU A 73 19.76 10.20 15.05
CA GLU A 73 19.63 11.14 13.94
C GLU A 73 20.89 11.17 13.07
N SER A 74 22.06 11.11 13.69
CA SER A 74 23.34 11.02 12.97
C SER A 74 23.46 9.71 12.21
N VAL A 75 23.13 8.58 12.86
CA VAL A 75 23.08 7.25 12.24
C VAL A 75 22.07 7.24 11.09
N CYS A 76 20.87 7.77 11.30
CA CYS A 76 19.78 7.84 10.32
C CYS A 76 20.20 8.55 9.03
N LYS A 77 21.04 9.60 9.11
CA LYS A 77 21.56 10.30 7.93
C LYS A 77 22.39 9.43 6.99
N SER A 78 22.84 8.24 7.42
CA SER A 78 23.54 7.26 6.56
C SER A 78 22.64 6.19 5.96
N THR A 79 21.37 6.15 6.36
CA THR A 79 20.38 5.17 5.86
C THR A 79 19.74 5.66 4.56
N ILE A 80 19.22 4.77 3.71
CA ILE A 80 18.56 5.16 2.45
C ILE A 80 17.27 5.93 2.73
N TYR A 81 16.43 5.44 3.65
CA TYR A 81 15.09 5.99 3.85
C TYR A 81 15.07 7.21 4.76
N LYS A 82 16.16 7.50 5.49
CA LYS A 82 16.24 8.61 6.46
C LYS A 82 15.10 8.58 7.49
N VAL A 83 14.75 7.37 7.93
CA VAL A 83 13.70 7.10 8.93
C VAL A 83 14.31 6.43 10.15
N ILE A 84 13.82 6.83 11.33
CA ILE A 84 14.08 6.18 12.61
C ILE A 84 12.77 5.51 13.06
N LEU A 85 12.73 4.18 13.14
CA LEU A 85 11.58 3.51 13.73
C LEU A 85 11.52 3.77 15.22
N SER A 86 10.34 4.14 15.71
CA SER A 86 10.13 4.48 17.11
C SER A 86 9.03 3.66 17.77
N SER A 87 9.28 3.31 19.02
CA SER A 87 8.29 2.77 19.96
C SER A 87 7.33 3.84 20.50
N GLN A 88 7.61 5.12 20.29
CA GLN A 88 6.77 6.21 20.76
C GLN A 88 5.63 6.50 19.78
N ARG A 89 4.54 7.05 20.31
CA ARG A 89 3.38 7.52 19.55
C ARG A 89 3.48 9.01 19.27
N ASN A 90 2.80 9.49 18.23
CA ASN A 90 2.73 10.92 17.88
C ASN A 90 4.12 11.57 17.70
N VAL A 91 5.04 10.86 17.07
CA VAL A 91 6.39 11.34 16.81
C VAL A 91 6.46 12.24 15.58
N SER A 92 7.49 13.08 15.49
CA SER A 92 7.78 13.89 14.32
C SER A 92 8.88 13.26 13.46
N PHE A 93 8.82 13.45 12.15
CA PHE A 93 9.90 13.08 11.24
C PHE A 93 11.26 13.62 11.75
N PRO A 94 12.36 12.83 11.74
CA PRO A 94 12.56 11.56 11.03
C PRO A 94 12.05 10.30 11.75
N TYR A 95 11.41 10.44 12.91
CA TYR A 95 10.87 9.31 13.64
C TYR A 95 9.55 8.84 13.02
N VAL A 96 9.38 7.52 12.92
CA VAL A 96 8.17 6.84 12.43
C VAL A 96 7.69 5.88 13.50
N SER A 97 6.50 6.12 14.03
CA SER A 97 5.91 5.23 15.02
C SER A 97 5.55 3.89 14.40
N ILE A 98 5.88 2.79 15.07
CA ILE A 98 5.38 1.47 14.68
C ILE A 98 3.89 1.26 15.04
N TYR A 99 3.23 2.25 15.67
CA TYR A 99 1.87 2.13 16.17
C TYR A 99 0.85 3.06 15.50
N ASP A 100 1.21 4.32 15.20
CA ASP A 100 0.24 5.33 14.76
C ASP A 100 0.79 6.37 13.78
N ASP A 101 1.61 5.93 12.83
CA ASP A 101 2.16 6.82 11.82
C ASP A 101 1.31 6.93 10.53
N LYS A 102 1.71 7.84 9.66
CA LYS A 102 1.25 7.92 8.26
C LYS A 102 2.26 7.30 7.28
N ILE A 103 3.53 7.13 7.67
CA ILE A 103 4.52 6.44 6.88
C ILE A 103 4.33 4.92 7.07
N GLU A 104 3.93 4.24 5.99
CA GLU A 104 3.54 2.82 5.99
C GLU A 104 4.50 1.97 5.13
N SER A 105 4.55 0.66 5.38
CA SER A 105 5.33 -0.31 4.60
C SER A 105 4.39 -1.20 3.77
N ASN A 106 3.94 -0.67 2.63
CA ASN A 106 2.93 -1.32 1.78
C ASN A 106 3.53 -2.00 0.54
N PHE A 107 2.79 -2.94 -0.03
CA PHE A 107 3.11 -3.50 -1.34
C PHE A 107 2.81 -2.46 -2.43
N THR A 108 3.77 -2.28 -3.34
CA THR A 108 3.63 -1.39 -4.49
C THR A 108 4.19 -2.07 -5.74
N ALA A 109 3.59 -1.77 -6.88
CA ALA A 109 4.17 -2.15 -8.17
C ALA A 109 3.96 -1.01 -9.17
N THR A 110 5.06 -0.68 -9.85
CA THR A 110 5.11 0.32 -10.93
C THR A 110 5.44 -0.41 -12.22
N PHE A 111 4.76 -0.07 -13.29
CA PHE A 111 5.16 -0.48 -14.63
C PHE A 111 5.06 0.70 -15.58
N PHE A 112 6.12 0.90 -16.35
CA PHE A 112 6.29 1.97 -17.30
C PHE A 112 5.44 1.76 -18.55
N LYS A 113 5.49 2.74 -19.45
CA LYS A 113 4.83 2.65 -20.75
C LYS A 113 5.24 1.36 -21.47
N ASN A 114 4.26 0.66 -22.05
CA ASN A 114 4.37 -0.61 -22.77
C ASN A 114 4.76 -1.83 -21.92
N ASP A 115 4.98 -1.68 -20.61
CA ASP A 115 5.27 -2.82 -19.75
C ASP A 115 4.05 -3.76 -19.66
N PRO A 116 4.25 -5.09 -19.70
CA PRO A 116 3.17 -6.05 -19.55
C PRO A 116 2.45 -5.92 -18.20
N ARG A 117 1.12 -5.85 -18.22
CA ARG A 117 0.28 -5.69 -17.02
C ARG A 117 -0.17 -7.01 -16.39
N GLN A 118 0.30 -8.14 -16.91
CA GLN A 118 -0.17 -9.48 -16.54
C GLN A 118 0.02 -9.76 -15.04
N LYS A 119 1.18 -9.43 -14.47
CA LYS A 119 1.47 -9.63 -13.04
C LYS A 119 0.55 -8.81 -12.13
N ALA A 120 0.19 -7.58 -12.53
CA ALA A 120 -0.78 -6.76 -11.79
C ALA A 120 -2.18 -7.37 -11.86
N LEU A 121 -2.60 -7.81 -13.05
CA LEU A 121 -3.92 -8.43 -13.26
C LEU A 121 -4.06 -9.72 -12.45
N GLU A 122 -3.02 -10.55 -12.40
CA GLU A 122 -2.98 -11.77 -11.59
C GLU A 122 -3.06 -11.45 -10.09
N HIS A 123 -2.27 -10.49 -9.62
CA HIS A 123 -2.32 -10.08 -8.22
C HIS A 123 -3.70 -9.55 -7.82
N LEU A 124 -4.28 -8.64 -8.62
CA LEU A 124 -5.61 -8.09 -8.37
C LEU A 124 -6.71 -9.16 -8.45
N ARG A 125 -6.60 -10.11 -9.39
CA ARG A 125 -7.50 -11.27 -9.46
C ARG A 125 -7.45 -12.08 -8.16
N SER A 126 -6.26 -12.37 -7.63
CA SER A 126 -6.10 -13.11 -6.37
C SER A 126 -6.70 -12.35 -5.18
N LEU A 127 -6.50 -11.02 -5.11
CA LEU A 127 -7.12 -10.20 -4.06
C LEU A 127 -8.66 -10.22 -4.13
N LEU A 128 -9.22 -10.28 -5.34
CA LEU A 128 -10.66 -10.25 -5.59
C LEU A 128 -11.34 -11.62 -5.52
N GLU A 129 -10.58 -12.73 -5.53
CA GLU A 129 -11.11 -14.09 -5.59
C GLU A 129 -12.13 -14.38 -4.48
N SER A 130 -11.82 -13.94 -3.25
CA SER A 130 -12.69 -14.14 -2.09
C SER A 130 -13.69 -13.00 -1.85
N ALA A 131 -13.60 -11.90 -2.61
CA ALA A 131 -14.40 -10.69 -2.40
C ALA A 131 -15.91 -10.95 -2.46
N ARG A 132 -16.65 -10.33 -1.53
CA ARG A 132 -18.13 -10.31 -1.50
C ARG A 132 -18.67 -8.93 -1.84
N CYS A 133 -17.90 -7.90 -1.53
CA CYS A 133 -18.23 -6.50 -1.72
C CYS A 133 -16.98 -5.77 -2.20
N ILE A 134 -17.12 -4.99 -3.26
CA ILE A 134 -16.11 -4.03 -3.68
C ILE A 134 -16.70 -2.64 -3.84
N PHE A 135 -15.92 -1.62 -3.54
CA PHE A 135 -16.21 -0.24 -3.89
C PHE A 135 -15.13 0.30 -4.82
N ILE A 136 -15.53 0.87 -5.94
CA ILE A 136 -14.64 1.41 -6.96
C ILE A 136 -14.85 2.92 -7.04
N TYR A 137 -13.85 3.66 -6.61
CA TYR A 137 -13.77 5.11 -6.83
C TYR A 137 -12.87 5.39 -8.04
N ASP A 138 -13.48 5.62 -9.20
CA ASP A 138 -12.81 6.14 -10.39
C ASP A 138 -13.80 7.06 -11.13
N LEU A 139 -13.58 8.37 -11.07
CA LEU A 139 -14.49 9.34 -11.67
C LEU A 139 -14.48 9.31 -13.22
N TYR A 140 -13.49 8.63 -13.83
CA TYR A 140 -13.41 8.43 -15.27
C TYR A 140 -13.92 7.06 -15.71
N LEU A 141 -14.53 6.28 -14.81
CA LEU A 141 -15.03 4.92 -15.08
C LEU A 141 -15.98 4.89 -16.27
N ALA A 142 -16.92 5.85 -16.34
CA ALA A 142 -17.91 5.94 -17.41
C ALA A 142 -17.27 6.22 -18.78
N ASN A 143 -16.27 7.10 -18.83
CA ASN A 143 -15.51 7.39 -20.06
C ASN A 143 -14.63 6.20 -20.48
N ASN A 144 -14.05 5.48 -19.52
CA ASN A 144 -13.13 4.37 -19.74
C ASN A 144 -13.80 2.99 -19.60
N TRP A 145 -15.08 2.92 -19.93
CA TRP A 145 -15.92 1.77 -19.62
C TRP A 145 -15.43 0.45 -20.23
N ALA A 146 -14.90 0.48 -21.46
CA ALA A 146 -14.34 -0.71 -22.10
C ALA A 146 -13.17 -1.30 -21.30
N SER A 147 -12.31 -0.45 -20.73
CA SER A 147 -11.23 -0.88 -19.84
C SER A 147 -11.78 -1.44 -18.54
N PHE A 148 -12.79 -0.80 -17.93
CA PHE A 148 -13.42 -1.35 -16.73
C PHE A 148 -14.02 -2.73 -16.97
N ILE A 149 -14.72 -2.93 -18.09
CA ILE A 149 -15.30 -4.23 -18.45
C ILE A 149 -14.21 -5.28 -18.66
N SER A 150 -13.12 -4.94 -19.35
CA SER A 150 -11.97 -5.83 -19.50
C SER A 150 -11.36 -6.21 -18.16
N PHE A 151 -11.21 -5.24 -17.24
CA PHE A 151 -10.77 -5.50 -15.88
C PHE A 151 -11.72 -6.42 -15.11
N ALA A 152 -13.03 -6.15 -15.13
CA ALA A 152 -14.02 -6.98 -14.47
C ALA A 152 -14.03 -8.42 -15.00
N GLN A 153 -14.01 -8.60 -16.32
CA GLN A 153 -13.92 -9.92 -16.94
C GLN A 153 -12.65 -10.67 -16.58
N LYS A 154 -11.52 -9.96 -16.45
CA LYS A 154 -10.25 -10.55 -16.07
C LYS A 154 -10.18 -10.84 -14.57
N CYS A 155 -10.67 -9.98 -13.70
CA CYS A 155 -10.32 -10.04 -12.28
C CYS A 155 -11.48 -10.40 -11.34
N PHE A 156 -12.74 -10.20 -11.73
CA PHE A 156 -13.86 -10.41 -10.80
C PHE A 156 -14.27 -11.88 -10.75
N PRO A 157 -14.56 -12.41 -9.55
CA PRO A 157 -14.98 -13.79 -9.40
C PRO A 157 -16.39 -14.01 -9.95
N GLN A 158 -16.63 -15.18 -10.55
CA GLN A 158 -17.94 -15.58 -11.07
C GLN A 158 -18.83 -16.13 -9.94
N LYS A 159 -19.12 -15.28 -8.96
CA LYS A 159 -19.96 -15.57 -7.79
C LYS A 159 -20.75 -14.34 -7.38
N GLN A 160 -21.65 -14.49 -6.41
CA GLN A 160 -22.41 -13.36 -5.87
C GLN A 160 -21.47 -12.30 -5.29
N MET A 161 -21.58 -11.06 -5.80
CA MET A 161 -20.75 -9.94 -5.37
C MET A 161 -21.51 -8.63 -5.54
N SER A 162 -21.35 -7.72 -4.58
CA SER A 162 -21.84 -6.34 -4.70
C SER A 162 -20.70 -5.43 -5.14
N ILE A 163 -20.94 -4.61 -6.16
CA ILE A 163 -20.00 -3.68 -6.75
C ILE A 163 -20.60 -2.28 -6.59
N PHE A 164 -19.93 -1.45 -5.81
CA PHE A 164 -20.35 -0.10 -5.48
C PHE A 164 -19.52 0.93 -6.23
N TYR A 165 -20.14 2.05 -6.59
CA TYR A 165 -19.51 3.16 -7.30
C TYR A 165 -19.98 4.53 -6.76
N PRO A 166 -19.19 5.61 -6.90
CA PRO A 166 -19.52 6.91 -6.32
C PRO A 166 -20.77 7.55 -6.93
N LYS A 167 -21.52 8.29 -6.12
CA LYS A 167 -22.73 9.04 -6.56
C LYS A 167 -22.43 10.07 -7.65
N GLU A 168 -21.19 10.55 -7.72
CA GLU A 168 -20.69 11.54 -8.64
C GLU A 168 -20.81 11.10 -10.10
N ILE A 169 -20.67 9.80 -10.37
CA ILE A 169 -20.85 9.22 -11.71
C ILE A 169 -22.25 8.65 -11.93
N ASP A 170 -23.17 8.81 -10.97
CA ASP A 170 -24.59 8.42 -11.09
C ASP A 170 -25.50 9.63 -11.40
N SER A 171 -25.15 10.80 -10.87
CA SER A 171 -25.96 12.01 -10.97
C SER A 171 -25.74 12.76 -12.28
N SER A 172 -26.84 13.22 -12.89
CA SER A 172 -26.80 14.16 -14.03
C SER A 172 -26.46 15.59 -13.64
N ASN A 173 -26.50 15.90 -12.33
CA ASN A 173 -26.30 17.25 -11.79
C ASN A 173 -24.87 17.42 -11.25
N ASN A 174 -23.90 16.65 -11.75
CA ASN A 174 -22.52 16.86 -11.37
C ASN A 174 -22.05 18.21 -11.93
N ALA A 175 -21.58 19.11 -11.07
CA ALA A 175 -21.10 20.43 -11.46
C ALA A 175 -19.82 20.36 -12.32
N ASN A 176 -19.12 19.22 -12.30
CA ASN A 176 -17.94 19.00 -13.12
C ASN A 176 -18.32 18.36 -14.48
N PRO A 177 -18.24 19.10 -15.60
CA PRO A 177 -18.62 18.59 -16.91
C PRO A 177 -17.70 17.48 -17.43
N ASN A 178 -16.53 17.28 -16.80
CA ASN A 178 -15.59 16.22 -17.20
C ASN A 178 -15.91 14.85 -16.57
N ILE A 179 -16.87 14.79 -15.64
CA ILE A 179 -17.30 13.53 -15.01
C ILE A 179 -18.52 13.02 -15.76
N ALA A 180 -18.35 12.00 -16.60
CA ALA A 180 -19.46 11.42 -17.32
C ALA A 180 -20.36 10.59 -16.39
N LYS A 181 -21.67 10.71 -16.60
CA LYS A 181 -22.66 9.88 -15.94
C LYS A 181 -22.66 8.46 -16.53
N LEU A 182 -22.77 7.45 -15.67
CA LEU A 182 -23.04 6.07 -16.06
C LEU A 182 -24.39 5.95 -16.74
N THR A 183 -24.40 5.30 -17.89
CA THR A 183 -25.63 5.04 -18.63
C THR A 183 -26.32 3.77 -18.12
N GLN A 184 -27.63 3.67 -18.35
CA GLN A 184 -28.38 2.45 -18.06
C GLN A 184 -27.81 1.23 -18.79
N GLN A 185 -27.32 1.42 -20.02
CA GLN A 185 -26.70 0.34 -20.82
C GLN A 185 -25.43 -0.18 -20.16
N GLN A 186 -24.59 0.71 -19.63
CA GLN A 186 -23.38 0.33 -18.89
C GLN A 186 -23.75 -0.49 -17.64
N CYS A 187 -24.73 -0.02 -16.85
CA CYS A 187 -25.18 -0.74 -15.64
C CYS A 187 -25.74 -2.14 -15.96
N VAL A 188 -26.49 -2.28 -17.06
CA VAL A 188 -27.00 -3.58 -17.52
C VAL A 188 -25.85 -4.48 -18.00
N GLN A 189 -24.90 -3.94 -18.76
CA GLN A 189 -23.78 -4.71 -19.32
C GLN A 189 -22.93 -5.36 -18.23
N ILE A 190 -22.56 -4.64 -17.17
CA ILE A 190 -21.74 -5.21 -16.10
C ILE A 190 -22.49 -6.32 -15.36
N THR A 191 -23.80 -6.15 -15.13
CA THR A 191 -24.66 -7.16 -14.51
C THR A 191 -24.77 -8.42 -15.37
N GLN A 192 -24.88 -8.25 -16.70
CA GLN A 192 -24.88 -9.35 -17.67
C GLN A 192 -23.54 -10.08 -17.73
N ASN A 193 -22.41 -9.36 -17.71
CA ASN A 193 -21.07 -9.96 -17.65
C ASN A 193 -20.88 -10.81 -16.39
N GLY A 194 -21.49 -10.39 -15.27
CA GLY A 194 -21.55 -11.17 -14.03
C GLY A 194 -22.58 -12.30 -14.04
N LYS A 195 -23.27 -12.57 -15.17
CA LYS A 195 -24.36 -13.54 -15.29
C LYS A 195 -25.48 -13.35 -14.26
N GLY A 196 -25.75 -12.10 -13.89
CA GLY A 196 -26.72 -11.74 -12.86
C GLY A 196 -26.24 -11.98 -11.41
N LEU A 197 -25.03 -12.49 -11.20
CA LEU A 197 -24.45 -12.68 -9.87
C LEU A 197 -23.90 -11.38 -9.28
N TRP A 198 -23.55 -10.42 -10.13
CA TRP A 198 -23.03 -9.13 -9.72
C TRP A 198 -24.14 -8.11 -9.57
N LYS A 199 -24.19 -7.46 -8.41
CA LYS A 199 -25.07 -6.31 -8.17
C LYS A 199 -24.24 -5.04 -8.34
N PHE A 200 -24.64 -4.16 -9.24
CA PHE A 200 -23.94 -2.90 -9.50
C PHE A 200 -24.83 -1.73 -9.07
N SER A 201 -24.38 -0.94 -8.09
CA SER A 201 -25.22 0.12 -7.50
C SER A 201 -24.39 1.25 -6.88
N VAL A 202 -25.01 2.42 -6.75
CA VAL A 202 -24.42 3.58 -6.07
C VAL A 202 -24.04 3.24 -4.62
N ASP A 203 -22.86 3.67 -4.22
CA ASP A 203 -22.37 3.57 -2.86
C ASP A 203 -23.05 4.57 -1.90
N ARG A 204 -23.32 4.14 -0.66
CA ARG A 204 -23.87 5.00 0.40
C ARG A 204 -23.01 5.06 1.66
N ASN A 205 -21.93 4.27 1.71
CA ASN A 205 -21.18 3.96 2.92
C ASN A 205 -19.78 4.61 2.95
N HIS A 206 -19.19 4.85 1.78
CA HIS A 206 -17.84 5.37 1.56
C HIS A 206 -17.85 6.88 1.31
N GLN A 207 -18.53 7.63 2.16
CA GLN A 207 -18.71 9.09 1.99
C GLN A 207 -17.39 9.88 2.03
N ILE A 208 -16.35 9.32 2.64
CA ILE A 208 -15.00 9.91 2.67
C ILE A 208 -14.34 9.95 1.28
N PHE A 209 -14.78 9.09 0.36
CA PHE A 209 -14.29 9.05 -1.01
C PHE A 209 -15.13 9.99 -1.87
N SER A 210 -14.87 11.29 -1.71
CA SER A 210 -15.46 12.35 -2.50
C SER A 210 -14.40 13.38 -2.84
N ASN A 211 -14.45 13.91 -4.08
CA ASN A 211 -13.50 14.92 -4.57
C ASN A 211 -12.01 14.51 -4.40
N LEU A 212 -11.71 13.22 -4.46
CA LEU A 212 -10.34 12.69 -4.45
C LEU A 212 -9.77 12.63 -5.87
N HIS A 213 -8.47 12.87 -5.99
CA HIS A 213 -7.72 12.78 -7.24
C HIS A 213 -7.37 11.33 -7.62
N ASP A 214 -6.92 10.55 -6.63
CA ASP A 214 -6.51 9.16 -6.85
C ASP A 214 -7.73 8.25 -7.00
N ARG A 215 -7.48 7.04 -7.49
CA ARG A 215 -8.53 6.06 -7.77
C ARG A 215 -8.36 4.91 -6.79
N TYR A 216 -9.48 4.41 -6.29
CA TYR A 216 -9.48 3.45 -5.20
C TYR A 216 -10.32 2.24 -5.55
N LEU A 217 -9.86 1.08 -5.12
CA LEU A 217 -10.63 -0.15 -5.05
C LEU A 217 -10.58 -0.63 -3.61
N ILE A 218 -11.72 -0.62 -2.94
CA ILE A 218 -11.89 -1.15 -1.60
C ILE A 218 -12.48 -2.55 -1.72
N ILE A 219 -11.84 -3.53 -1.10
CA ILE A 219 -12.28 -4.94 -1.13
C ILE A 219 -12.68 -5.34 0.28
N ASP A 220 -13.94 -5.73 0.44
CA ASP A 220 -14.57 -6.19 1.69
C ASP A 220 -14.31 -5.27 2.90
N ASN A 221 -14.09 -3.97 2.67
CA ASN A 221 -13.72 -2.99 3.70
C ASN A 221 -12.47 -3.39 4.51
N LYS A 222 -11.57 -4.16 3.90
CA LYS A 222 -10.35 -4.71 4.53
C LYS A 222 -9.09 -4.40 3.77
N ILE A 223 -9.18 -4.30 2.45
CA ILE A 223 -8.04 -4.04 1.57
C ILE A 223 -8.36 -2.79 0.78
N GLU A 224 -7.41 -1.87 0.73
CA GLU A 224 -7.43 -0.73 -0.16
C GLU A 224 -6.36 -0.91 -1.23
N VAL A 225 -6.78 -0.76 -2.48
CA VAL A 225 -5.90 -0.65 -3.63
C VAL A 225 -6.00 0.77 -4.17
N ILE A 226 -4.87 1.47 -4.22
CA ILE A 226 -4.77 2.82 -4.78
C ILE A 226 -4.16 2.70 -6.17
N PHE A 227 -4.86 3.17 -7.20
CA PHE A 227 -4.36 3.30 -8.56
C PHE A 227 -3.97 4.75 -8.83
N THR A 228 -2.71 5.00 -9.21
CA THR A 228 -2.23 6.37 -9.47
C THR A 228 -2.89 7.01 -10.69
N SER A 229 -3.28 6.21 -11.68
CA SER A 229 -3.86 6.68 -12.94
C SER A 229 -5.22 6.04 -13.29
N GLY A 230 -5.70 5.09 -12.47
CA GLY A 230 -7.01 4.44 -12.62
C GLY A 230 -6.99 3.14 -13.43
N ILE A 231 -8.14 2.49 -13.52
CA ILE A 231 -8.28 1.14 -14.12
C ILE A 231 -7.95 1.15 -15.62
N HIS A 232 -8.17 2.27 -16.30
CA HIS A 232 -7.84 2.41 -17.72
C HIS A 232 -6.38 2.05 -18.02
N HIS A 233 -5.43 2.54 -17.21
CA HIS A 233 -3.99 2.34 -17.42
C HIS A 233 -3.47 1.00 -16.88
N LEU A 234 -4.28 0.26 -16.14
CA LEU A 234 -4.03 -1.16 -15.87
C LEU A 234 -4.27 -2.01 -17.14
N ILE A 235 -5.19 -1.60 -18.01
CA ILE A 235 -5.57 -2.34 -19.21
C ILE A 235 -4.85 -1.82 -20.45
N ASN A 236 -4.76 -0.49 -20.59
CA ASN A 236 -4.03 0.19 -21.66
C ASN A 236 -2.59 0.51 -21.20
N THR A 237 -1.61 0.02 -21.95
CA THR A 237 -0.17 0.17 -21.66
C THR A 237 0.46 1.44 -22.22
N ASP A 238 -0.28 2.32 -22.88
CA ASP A 238 0.25 3.53 -23.54
C ASP A 238 0.88 4.54 -22.57
N LYS A 239 0.62 4.39 -21.27
CA LYS A 239 1.23 5.16 -20.18
C LYS A 239 1.69 4.26 -19.04
N ASP A 240 2.42 4.86 -18.10
CA ASP A 240 2.77 4.24 -16.84
C ASP A 240 1.55 4.01 -15.94
N PHE A 241 1.69 3.04 -15.05
CA PHE A 241 0.68 2.71 -14.05
C PHE A 241 1.36 2.14 -12.82
N THR A 242 0.93 2.64 -11.67
CA THR A 242 1.37 2.22 -10.36
C THR A 242 0.15 1.91 -9.52
N TYR A 243 0.26 0.85 -8.71
CA TYR A 243 -0.73 0.59 -7.68
C TYR A 243 -0.08 0.25 -6.35
N ILE A 244 -0.78 0.62 -5.27
CA ILE A 244 -0.40 0.35 -3.88
C ILE A 244 -1.49 -0.54 -3.28
N VAL A 245 -1.10 -1.58 -2.56
CA VAL A 245 -2.02 -2.44 -1.80
C VAL A 245 -1.70 -2.31 -0.33
N ARG A 246 -2.71 -1.97 0.47
CA ARG A 246 -2.58 -1.87 1.92
C ARG A 246 -3.82 -2.39 2.64
N GLN A 247 -3.63 -2.75 3.90
CA GLN A 247 -4.75 -3.07 4.78
C GLN A 247 -5.51 -1.80 5.12
N LEU A 248 -6.83 -1.84 4.95
CA LEU A 248 -7.70 -0.76 5.39
C LEU A 248 -7.80 -0.83 6.92
N SER A 249 -7.13 0.09 7.58
CA SER A 249 -7.26 0.32 9.02
C SER A 249 -8.23 1.50 9.17
N TYR A 250 -9.46 1.25 9.59
CA TYR A 250 -10.34 2.35 9.99
C TYR A 250 -9.65 3.08 11.15
N LYS A 251 -9.22 4.32 10.91
CA LYS A 251 -8.82 5.25 11.97
C LYS A 251 -10.05 5.80 12.65
#